data_AF-A0A940R031-F1
#
_entry.id   AF-A0A940R031-F1
#
_cell.length_a   1.000
_cell.length_b   1.000
_cell.length_c   1.000
_cell.angle_alpha   90.00
_cell.angle_beta   90.00
_cell.angle_gamma   90.00
#
_symmetry.space_group_name_H-M   'P 1'
#
loop_
_entity.id
_entity.type
_entity.pdbx_description
1 polymer ?
#
loop_
_entity_poly.entity_id
_entity_poly.type
_entity_poly.pdbx_seq_one_letter_code
_entity_poly.pdbx_strand_id
1 'polypeptide(L)'
;MPRIQSWEVSDAFWEKVAPLIPLPARNPNKSYKRKAGGGRKSIPPRKIFEAILYVLRTGCHWKALPKERFGSPSTIHTHFLRWTGAGFFVALWQAGLAESDDMEGIAWSWQSIDGAMVKAPMAMESGGSTPTDWREKRNPAPLTGRRPWGPAVDRRARGKPP
;
A
#
# COMPACT_ATOMS: atom_id res chain seq x y z
N MET A 1 11.34 -25.42 1.86
CA MET A 1 11.42 -24.16 2.62
C MET A 1 10.14 -23.96 3.42
N PRO A 2 10.20 -23.50 4.69
CA PRO A 2 8.99 -23.23 5.47
C PRO A 2 8.15 -22.15 4.79
N ARG A 3 6.83 -22.30 4.81
CA ARG A 3 5.88 -21.34 4.22
C ARG A 3 5.80 -20.13 5.16
N ILE A 4 6.57 -19.09 4.85
CA ILE A 4 6.51 -17.80 5.56
C ILE A 4 5.11 -17.22 5.33
N GLN A 5 4.46 -16.74 6.40
CA GLN A 5 3.17 -16.07 6.25
C GLN A 5 3.38 -14.80 5.43
N SER A 6 2.42 -14.43 4.57
CA SER A 6 2.59 -13.27 3.67
C SER A 6 2.84 -11.91 4.37
N TRP A 7 2.64 -11.83 5.68
CA TRP A 7 2.91 -10.64 6.52
C TRP A 7 4.17 -10.78 7.40
N GLU A 8 4.85 -11.93 7.37
CA GLU A 8 6.12 -12.13 8.05
C GLU A 8 7.26 -11.70 7.16
N VAL A 9 8.16 -10.89 7.72
CA VAL A 9 9.27 -10.30 6.99
C VAL A 9 10.48 -11.21 7.17
N SER A 10 10.95 -11.82 6.08
CA SER A 10 12.18 -12.60 6.09
C SER A 10 13.39 -11.69 6.39
N ASP A 11 14.46 -12.27 6.93
CA ASP A 11 15.67 -11.50 7.22
C ASP A 11 16.25 -10.87 5.94
N ALA A 12 16.29 -11.63 4.84
CA ALA A 12 16.76 -11.13 3.56
C ALA A 12 15.92 -9.94 3.02
N PHE A 13 14.60 -9.98 3.19
CA PHE A 13 13.75 -8.85 2.81
C PHE A 13 13.97 -7.67 3.77
N TRP A 14 14.12 -7.94 5.06
CA TRP A 14 14.38 -6.92 6.06
C TRP A 14 15.67 -6.14 5.80
N GLU A 15 16.75 -6.81 5.39
CA GLU A 15 18.03 -6.14 5.06
C GLU A 15 17.87 -5.10 3.95
N LYS A 16 16.97 -5.33 2.99
CA LYS A 16 16.66 -4.35 1.92
C LYS A 16 15.79 -3.19 2.42
N VAL A 17 14.85 -3.48 3.34
CA VAL A 17 13.87 -2.51 3.84
C VAL A 17 14.46 -1.59 4.92
N ALA A 18 15.25 -2.15 5.83
CA ALA A 18 15.84 -1.46 6.97
C ALA A 18 16.52 -0.12 6.64
N PRO A 19 17.37 -0.01 5.59
CA PRO A 19 18.03 1.26 5.26
C PRO A 19 17.08 2.35 4.76
N LEU A 20 15.90 2.00 4.27
CA LEU A 20 14.91 2.97 3.79
C LEU A 20 14.14 3.63 4.94
N ILE A 21 14.20 3.06 6.15
CA ILE A 21 13.40 3.53 7.28
C ILE A 21 13.92 4.89 7.75
N PRO A 22 13.04 5.90 7.86
CA PRO A 22 13.46 7.23 8.28
C PRO A 22 14.00 7.19 9.71
N LEU A 23 15.24 7.65 9.86
CA LEU A 23 15.89 7.70 11.16
C LEU A 23 15.15 8.68 12.10
N PRO A 24 14.98 8.32 13.39
CA PRO A 24 14.32 9.19 14.33
C PRO A 24 15.16 10.43 14.65
N ALA A 25 14.92 11.52 13.93
CA ALA A 25 15.52 12.83 14.21
C ALA A 25 14.71 13.62 15.25
N ARG A 26 15.41 14.27 16.17
CA ARG A 26 14.84 15.23 17.13
C ARG A 26 14.82 16.61 16.46
N ASN A 27 13.71 17.34 16.59
CA ASN A 27 13.60 18.66 15.97
C ASN A 27 14.51 19.65 16.74
N PRO A 28 15.47 20.31 16.07
CA PRO A 28 16.40 21.23 16.73
C PRO A 28 15.70 22.46 17.31
N ASN A 29 14.58 22.90 16.71
CA ASN A 29 13.85 24.10 17.12
C ASN A 29 12.93 23.86 18.33
N LYS A 30 12.87 22.64 18.85
CA LYS A 30 12.01 22.27 19.97
C LYS A 30 12.85 22.03 21.22
N SER A 31 12.55 22.74 22.30
CA SER A 31 13.07 22.39 23.63
C SER A 31 12.32 21.17 24.17
N TYR A 32 13.05 20.15 24.63
CA TYR A 32 12.41 18.99 25.27
C TYR A 32 12.92 18.83 26.69
N LYS A 33 11.98 18.55 27.60
CA LYS A 33 12.24 18.33 29.04
C LYS A 33 13.17 17.16 29.35
N ARG A 34 13.22 16.14 28.47
CA ARG A 34 14.04 14.93 28.68
C ARG A 34 15.25 14.94 27.75
N LYS A 35 16.36 14.38 28.23
CA LYS A 35 17.55 14.07 27.42
C LYS A 35 17.18 13.12 26.27
N ALA A 36 17.96 13.15 25.19
CA ALA A 36 17.82 12.18 24.12
C ALA A 36 17.92 10.76 24.70
N GLY A 37 17.03 9.86 24.28
CA GLY A 37 16.97 8.49 24.81
C GLY A 37 16.32 8.32 26.19
N GLY A 38 15.97 9.39 26.92
CA GLY A 38 15.36 9.30 28.25
C GLY A 38 13.86 8.95 28.29
N GLY A 39 13.29 8.53 27.15
CA GLY A 39 11.89 8.13 27.01
C GLY A 39 11.71 6.62 27.14
N ARG A 40 10.46 6.16 27.01
CA ARG A 40 10.19 4.73 26.81
C ARG A 40 10.85 4.29 25.50
N LYS A 41 11.54 3.14 25.51
CA LYS A 41 12.13 2.57 24.30
C LYS A 41 11.06 2.36 23.23
N SER A 42 11.36 2.76 22.00
CA SER A 42 10.46 2.56 20.86
C SER A 42 10.31 1.07 20.56
N ILE A 43 9.17 0.71 19.97
CA ILE A 43 9.00 -0.62 19.37
C ILE A 43 10.04 -0.77 18.26
N PRO A 44 10.70 -1.95 18.11
CA PRO A 44 11.64 -2.18 17.01
C PRO A 44 11.01 -1.90 15.65
N PRO A 45 11.75 -1.28 14.71
CA PRO A 45 11.20 -0.88 13.42
C PRO A 45 10.69 -2.07 12.59
N ARG A 46 11.35 -3.23 12.67
CA ARG A 46 10.90 -4.47 12.01
C ARG A 46 9.50 -4.88 12.44
N LYS A 47 9.26 -4.86 13.75
CA LYS A 47 7.98 -5.23 14.34
C LYS A 47 6.86 -4.26 13.94
N ILE A 48 7.17 -2.97 13.79
CA ILE A 48 6.25 -1.97 13.27
C ILE A 48 5.93 -2.26 11.80
N PHE A 49 6.94 -2.57 10.99
CA PHE A 49 6.76 -2.88 9.58
C PHE A 49 5.91 -4.13 9.37
N GLU A 50 6.21 -5.23 10.07
CA GLU A 50 5.39 -6.45 10.07
C GLU A 50 3.93 -6.18 10.47
N ALA A 51 3.71 -5.33 11.47
CA ALA A 51 2.36 -4.96 11.88
C ALA A 51 1.60 -4.20 10.79
N ILE A 52 2.28 -3.31 10.07
CA ILE A 52 1.71 -2.56 8.94
C ILE A 52 1.37 -3.55 7.81
N LEU A 53 2.27 -4.47 7.47
CA LEU A 53 2.00 -5.50 6.46
C LEU A 53 0.82 -6.39 6.84
N TYR A 54 0.69 -6.75 8.12
CA TYR A 54 -0.45 -7.49 8.61
C TYR A 54 -1.77 -6.76 8.37
N VAL A 55 -1.83 -5.46 8.68
CA VAL A 55 -3.02 -4.62 8.44
C VAL A 55 -3.34 -4.55 6.95
N LEU A 56 -2.33 -4.29 6.10
CA LEU A 56 -2.51 -4.18 4.65
C LEU A 56 -2.98 -5.50 4.03
N ARG A 57 -2.47 -6.63 4.52
CA ARG A 57 -2.78 -7.95 3.98
C ARG A 57 -4.16 -8.46 4.39
N THR A 58 -4.57 -8.19 5.63
CA THR A 58 -5.83 -8.66 6.20
C THR A 58 -6.98 -7.67 5.97
N GLY A 59 -6.67 -6.40 5.73
CA GLY A 59 -7.65 -5.32 5.67
C GLY A 59 -8.30 -5.02 7.03
N CYS A 60 -7.74 -5.52 8.14
CA CYS A 60 -8.33 -5.30 9.45
C CYS A 60 -8.18 -3.85 9.90
N HIS A 61 -9.13 -3.34 10.67
CA HIS A 61 -8.99 -2.04 11.31
C HIS A 61 -7.78 -2.01 12.24
N TRP A 62 -7.10 -0.86 12.34
CA TRP A 62 -5.95 -0.68 13.24
C TRP A 62 -6.24 -1.13 14.68
N LYS A 63 -7.42 -0.83 15.22
CA LYS A 63 -7.80 -1.23 16.59
C LYS A 63 -7.95 -2.75 16.78
N ALA A 64 -8.18 -3.49 15.70
CA ALA A 64 -8.30 -4.95 15.70
C ALA A 64 -6.94 -5.66 15.57
N LEU A 65 -5.84 -4.91 15.47
CA LEU A 65 -4.50 -5.48 15.41
C LEU A 65 -4.17 -6.27 16.70
N PRO A 66 -3.65 -7.51 16.60
CA PRO A 66 -3.26 -8.31 17.76
C PRO A 66 -2.21 -7.62 18.64
N LYS A 67 -2.65 -7.10 19.79
CA LYS A 67 -1.80 -6.32 20.70
C LYS A 67 -0.70 -7.16 21.36
N GLU A 68 -0.99 -8.43 21.63
CA GLU A 68 -0.05 -9.39 22.21
C GLU A 68 1.17 -9.58 21.31
N ARG A 69 0.93 -9.68 19.99
CA ARG A 69 2.00 -9.85 19.00
C ARG A 69 2.72 -8.55 18.72
N PHE A 70 2.01 -7.47 18.38
CA PHE A 70 2.63 -6.26 17.80
C PHE A 70 2.82 -5.10 18.78
N GLY A 71 2.08 -5.07 19.88
CA GLY A 71 2.05 -3.96 20.83
C GLY A 71 0.90 -2.98 20.56
N SER A 72 1.08 -1.73 20.96
CA SER A 72 0.02 -0.71 20.89
C SER A 72 -0.34 -0.34 19.44
N PRO A 73 -1.60 -0.54 19.00
CA PRO A 73 -1.98 -0.22 17.63
C PRO A 73 -1.91 1.28 17.32
N SER A 74 -2.16 2.13 18.32
CA SER A 74 -2.02 3.58 18.17
C SER A 74 -0.57 3.97 17.85
N THR A 75 0.40 3.34 18.50
CA THR A 75 1.83 3.58 18.23
C THR A 75 2.19 3.18 16.80
N ILE A 76 1.71 2.02 16.36
CA ILE A 76 1.98 1.50 15.01
C ILE A 76 1.37 2.42 13.96
N HIS A 77 0.13 2.88 14.15
CA HIS A 77 -0.51 3.84 13.25
C HIS A 77 0.22 5.19 13.21
N THR A 78 0.70 5.71 14.35
CA THR A 78 1.52 6.93 14.36
C THR A 78 2.81 6.75 13.55
N HIS A 79 3.46 5.58 13.66
CA HIS A 79 4.63 5.27 12.85
C HIS A 79 4.30 5.15 11.37
N PHE A 80 3.20 4.50 11.01
CA PHE A 80 2.71 4.43 9.64
C PHE A 80 2.58 5.84 9.04
N LEU A 81 1.85 6.75 9.70
CA LEU A 81 1.70 8.14 9.25
C LEU A 81 3.03 8.86 9.11
N ARG A 82 3.94 8.69 10.08
CA ARG A 82 5.26 9.30 10.05
C ARG A 82 6.10 8.80 8.87
N TRP A 83 6.06 7.50 8.60
CA TRP A 83 6.78 6.87 7.49
C TRP A 83 6.20 7.27 6.14
N THR A 84 4.88 7.35 6.03
CA THR A 84 4.18 7.89 4.86
C THR A 84 4.61 9.33 4.58
N GLY A 85 4.57 10.20 5.60
CA GLY A 85 4.99 11.60 5.46
C GLY A 85 6.48 11.76 5.13
N ALA A 86 7.32 10.79 5.48
CA ALA A 86 8.74 10.76 5.15
C ALA A 86 9.04 10.11 3.79
N GLY A 87 8.03 9.65 3.05
CA GLY A 87 8.20 9.02 1.73
C GLY A 87 8.71 7.57 1.77
N PHE A 88 8.73 6.92 2.94
CA PHE A 88 9.25 5.55 3.11
C PHE A 88 8.60 4.55 2.13
N PHE A 89 7.27 4.56 2.03
CA PHE A 89 6.54 3.61 1.17
C PHE A 89 6.79 3.87 -0.32
N VAL A 90 7.03 5.13 -0.70
CA VAL A 90 7.39 5.48 -2.08
C VAL A 90 8.79 4.95 -2.40
N ALA A 91 9.75 5.17 -1.51
CA ALA A 91 11.11 4.64 -1.67
C ALA A 91 11.13 3.11 -1.70
N LEU A 92 10.33 2.47 -0.85
CA LEU A 92 10.18 1.02 -0.84
C LEU A 92 9.61 0.48 -2.15
N TRP A 93 8.57 1.14 -2.69
CA TRP A 93 7.98 0.77 -3.96
C TRP A 93 8.97 0.93 -5.13
N GLN A 94 9.71 2.06 -5.17
CA GLN A 94 10.75 2.29 -6.18
C GLN A 94 11.86 1.23 -6.11
N ALA A 95 12.32 0.87 -4.91
CA ALA A 95 13.31 -0.20 -4.74
C ALA A 95 12.80 -1.55 -5.26
N GLY A 96 11.52 -1.87 -5.00
CA GLY A 96 10.89 -3.08 -5.52
C GLY A 96 10.76 -3.09 -7.06
N LEU A 97 10.46 -1.94 -7.66
CA LEU A 97 10.41 -1.80 -9.12
C LEU A 97 11.80 -1.99 -9.75
N ALA A 98 12.85 -1.40 -9.17
CA ALA A 98 14.21 -1.58 -9.66
C ALA A 98 14.63 -3.05 -9.64
N GLU A 99 14.34 -3.77 -8.55
CA GLU A 99 14.61 -5.22 -8.48
C GLU A 99 13.81 -6.03 -9.51
N SER A 100 12.55 -5.65 -9.76
CA SER A 100 11.73 -6.32 -10.77
C SER A 100 12.23 -6.06 -12.21
N ASP A 101 12.71 -4.84 -12.47
CA ASP A 101 13.32 -4.45 -13.75
C ASP A 101 14.59 -5.25 -14.02
N ASP A 102 15.46 -5.40 -13.01
CA ASP A 102 16.68 -6.20 -13.12
C ASP A 102 16.40 -7.69 -13.40
N MET A 103 15.30 -8.24 -12.83
CA MET A 103 14.95 -9.65 -12.98
C MET A 103 14.22 -9.98 -14.28
N GLU A 104 13.16 -9.23 -14.60
CA GLU A 104 12.22 -9.56 -15.68
C GLU A 104 12.08 -8.45 -16.72
N GLY A 105 12.60 -7.25 -16.45
CA GLY A 105 12.47 -6.06 -17.30
C GLY A 105 11.08 -5.44 -17.22
N ILE A 106 11.00 -4.20 -16.76
CA ILE A 106 9.79 -3.40 -16.78
C ILE A 106 9.74 -2.62 -18.10
N ALA A 107 8.64 -2.77 -18.84
CA ALA A 107 8.39 -1.97 -20.03
C ALA A 107 7.99 -0.53 -19.65
N TRP A 108 8.97 0.28 -19.24
CA TRP A 108 8.78 1.65 -18.75
C TRP A 108 8.00 2.56 -19.72
N SER A 109 8.08 2.28 -21.02
CA SER A 109 7.39 3.03 -22.08
C SER A 109 5.88 2.84 -22.10
N TRP A 110 5.34 1.80 -21.45
CA TRP A 110 3.91 1.51 -21.48
C TRP A 110 3.43 0.96 -20.14
N GLN A 111 2.68 1.78 -19.40
CA GLN A 111 2.05 1.40 -18.13
C GLN A 111 0.54 1.57 -18.27
N SER A 112 -0.22 0.52 -17.97
CA SER A 112 -1.68 0.58 -17.88
C SER A 112 -2.11 0.44 -16.42
N ILE A 113 -2.97 1.36 -15.95
CA ILE A 113 -3.61 1.25 -14.64
C ILE A 113 -5.00 0.68 -14.88
N ASP A 114 -5.31 -0.49 -14.31
CA ASP A 114 -6.67 -1.04 -14.29
C ASP A 114 -7.34 -0.72 -12.94
N GLY A 115 -8.62 -0.41 -12.98
CA GLY A 115 -9.41 -0.06 -11.81
C GLY A 115 -10.85 -0.49 -11.99
N ALA A 116 -11.41 -1.18 -11.00
CA ALA A 116 -12.82 -1.57 -11.00
C ALA A 116 -13.61 -0.64 -10.08
N MET A 117 -14.55 0.11 -10.64
CA MET A 117 -15.57 0.81 -9.86
C MET A 117 -16.76 -0.13 -9.66
N VAL A 118 -16.98 -0.56 -8.41
CA VAL A 118 -18.18 -1.29 -8.02
C VAL A 118 -19.18 -0.33 -7.38
N LYS A 119 -20.47 -0.44 -7.73
CA LYS A 119 -21.51 0.29 -7.00
C LYS A 119 -21.53 -0.18 -5.54
N ALA A 120 -21.72 0.76 -4.62
CA ALA A 120 -21.88 0.43 -3.20
C ALA A 120 -23.07 -0.53 -3.03
N PRO A 121 -22.91 -1.69 -2.34
CA PRO A 121 -23.96 -2.70 -2.22
C PRO A 121 -25.27 -2.20 -1.60
N MET A 122 -25.21 -1.16 -0.77
CA MET A 122 -26.37 -0.62 -0.01
C MET A 122 -27.04 0.62 -0.62
N ALA A 123 -26.60 1.10 -1.78
CA ALA A 123 -27.20 2.30 -2.40
C ALA A 123 -28.58 2.04 -3.05
N MET A 124 -29.09 0.80 -3.02
CA MET A 124 -30.37 0.45 -3.64
C MET A 124 -31.58 0.59 -2.69
N GLU A 125 -31.39 0.49 -1.37
CA GLU A 125 -32.51 0.42 -0.41
C GLU A 125 -32.74 1.70 0.41
N SER A 126 -31.82 2.67 0.35
CA SER A 126 -31.88 3.88 1.20
C SER A 126 -32.03 5.21 0.43
N GLY A 127 -32.31 5.16 -0.86
CA GLY A 127 -32.71 6.33 -1.64
C GLY A 127 -34.22 6.59 -1.47
N GLY A 128 -34.60 7.37 -0.47
CA GLY A 128 -35.87 8.09 -0.56
C GLY A 128 -35.86 8.93 -1.85
N SER A 129 -37.00 8.97 -2.56
CA SER A 129 -37.15 9.69 -3.83
C SER A 129 -36.54 11.09 -3.72
N THR A 130 -35.39 11.28 -4.37
CA THR A 130 -34.74 12.58 -4.43
C THR A 130 -35.46 13.40 -5.52
N PRO A 131 -35.70 14.71 -5.36
CA PRO A 131 -36.49 15.52 -6.31
C PRO A 131 -36.01 15.54 -7.77
N THR A 132 -34.85 14.97 -8.08
CA THR A 132 -34.31 14.81 -9.44
C THR A 132 -34.76 13.55 -10.18
N ASP A 133 -35.64 12.72 -9.60
CA ASP A 133 -36.07 11.42 -10.15
C ASP A 133 -37.19 11.51 -11.21
N TRP A 134 -37.27 12.61 -11.97
CA TRP A 134 -38.30 12.80 -13.01
C TRP A 134 -37.86 12.35 -14.40
N ARG A 135 -36.63 11.83 -14.57
CA ARG A 135 -36.07 11.57 -15.91
C ARG A 135 -35.32 10.25 -16.05
N GLU A 136 -35.98 9.14 -15.74
CA GLU A 136 -35.49 7.83 -16.20
C GLU A 136 -36.62 6.89 -16.67
N LYS A 137 -37.42 7.39 -17.61
CA LYS A 137 -38.09 6.54 -18.62
C LYS A 137 -37.29 6.61 -19.93
N ARG A 138 -36.07 6.07 -19.94
CA ARG A 138 -35.38 5.70 -21.17
C ARG A 138 -34.78 4.32 -20.97
N ASN A 139 -35.06 3.44 -21.94
CA ASN A 139 -34.57 2.06 -21.97
C ASN A 139 -33.12 1.95 -21.48
N PRO A 140 -32.79 0.94 -20.65
CA PRO A 140 -31.40 0.65 -20.34
C PRO A 140 -30.66 0.43 -21.67
N ALA A 141 -29.56 1.15 -21.86
CA ALA A 141 -28.67 0.90 -22.99
C ALA A 141 -28.20 -0.56 -22.92
N PRO A 142 -28.15 -1.30 -24.04
CA PRO A 142 -27.66 -2.66 -24.02
C PRO A 142 -26.25 -2.69 -23.46
N LEU A 143 -25.96 -3.70 -22.64
CA LEU A 143 -24.62 -3.99 -22.15
C LEU A 143 -23.68 -3.97 -23.35
N THR A 144 -22.75 -3.02 -23.36
CA THR A 144 -21.70 -3.00 -24.37
C THR A 144 -20.93 -4.30 -24.22
N GLY A 145 -21.07 -5.19 -25.20
CA GLY A 145 -20.32 -6.43 -25.25
C GLY A 145 -18.83 -6.12 -25.08
N ARG A 146 -18.12 -6.99 -24.35
CA ARG A 146 -16.66 -6.91 -24.23
C ARG A 146 -16.09 -6.69 -25.64
N ARG A 147 -15.38 -5.58 -25.83
CA ARG A 147 -14.55 -5.44 -27.03
C ARG A 147 -13.59 -6.65 -27.04
N PRO A 148 -13.45 -7.37 -28.16
CA PRO A 148 -12.39 -8.38 -28.25
C PRO A 148 -11.07 -7.70 -27.95
N TRP A 149 -10.31 -8.28 -27.01
CA TRP A 149 -8.99 -7.80 -26.66
C TRP A 149 -8.08 -7.98 -27.88
N GLY A 150 -7.74 -6.88 -28.53
CA GLY A 150 -6.67 -6.81 -29.52
C GLY A 150 -5.47 -6.14 -28.86
N PRO A 151 -4.33 -6.81 -28.66
CA PRO A 151 -3.14 -6.13 -28.18
C PRO A 151 -2.72 -5.10 -29.25
N ALA A 152 -2.51 -3.85 -28.85
CA ALA A 152 -2.10 -2.77 -29.77
C ALA A 152 -0.67 -2.93 -30.31
N VAL A 153 0.08 -3.93 -29.85
CA VAL A 153 1.47 -4.16 -30.24
C VAL A 153 1.70 -5.66 -30.44
N ASP A 154 1.88 -6.10 -31.68
CA ASP A 154 2.08 -7.51 -32.03
C ASP A 154 3.48 -8.04 -31.69
N ARG A 155 4.45 -7.17 -31.38
CA ARG A 155 5.83 -7.56 -31.06
C ARG A 155 6.45 -6.71 -29.95
N ARG A 156 7.02 -7.39 -28.95
CA ARG A 156 7.95 -6.81 -27.98
C ARG A 156 9.33 -6.69 -28.64
N ALA A 157 9.77 -5.47 -28.92
CA ALA A 157 11.15 -5.23 -29.36
C ALA A 157 12.08 -5.41 -28.14
N ARG A 158 12.66 -6.60 -28.01
CA ARG A 158 13.78 -6.83 -27.10
C ARG A 158 15.00 -6.16 -27.70
N GLY A 159 15.40 -5.01 -27.16
CA GLY A 159 16.78 -4.55 -27.35
C GLY A 159 17.71 -5.65 -26.87
N LYS A 160 18.60 -6.13 -27.74
CA LYS A 160 19.68 -7.04 -27.32
C LYS A 160 20.60 -6.26 -26.37
N PRO A 161 20.94 -6.80 -25.19
CA PRO A 161 22.00 -6.21 -24.38
C PRO A 161 23.36 -6.34 -25.09
N PRO A 162 24.32 -5.45 -24.78
CA PRO A 162 25.66 -5.42 -25.38
C PRO A 162 26.50 -6.66 -25.08
#